data_AF-A0A7S1CY35-F1
#
_entry.id   AF-A0A7S1CY35-F1
#
_cell.length_a   1.000
_cell.length_b   1.000
_cell.length_c   1.000
_cell.angle_alpha   90.00
_cell.angle_beta   90.00
_cell.angle_gamma   90.00
#
_symmetry.space_group_name_H-M   'P 1'
#
loop_
_entity.id
_entity.type
_entity.pdbx_description
1 polymer ?
#
loop_
_entity_poly.entity_id
_entity_poly.type
_entity_poly.pdbx_seq_one_letter_code
_entity_poly.pdbx_strand_id
1 'polypeptide(L)'
;RAKSLTSPSTDLIGWEEVSEKSLSAYGDDGGGGGFDASSVIEYQPVCTTASSSTKHFAAYDPRTGSPISVRRWTELMLNNWFVREGFIEIIKRCPFKAVYFETRGVNGLVARDQPFEFVLVDAPELHRRNQYADQSSFASHFGKNPANPHAVSFVNLGRDATLVAPKPSLRGRDNKSFA
;
A
#
# COMPACT_ATOMS: atom_id res chain seq x y z
N ARG A 1 -29.73 -9.89 -29.91
CA ARG A 1 -28.80 -9.26 -30.88
C ARG A 1 -27.52 -8.92 -30.11
N ALA A 2 -26.53 -9.81 -30.18
CA ALA A 2 -25.24 -9.64 -29.48
C ALA A 2 -24.51 -8.40 -30.03
N LYS A 3 -24.00 -7.56 -29.13
CA LYS A 3 -23.10 -6.46 -29.51
C LYS A 3 -21.66 -6.96 -29.35
N SER A 4 -20.97 -6.97 -30.48
CA SER A 4 -19.56 -7.27 -30.64
C SER A 4 -18.70 -6.33 -29.78
N LEU A 5 -17.84 -6.94 -28.96
CA LEU A 5 -16.73 -6.29 -28.28
C LEU A 5 -15.69 -5.95 -29.35
N THR A 6 -15.47 -4.67 -29.59
CA THR A 6 -14.32 -4.18 -30.35
C THR A 6 -13.26 -3.75 -29.34
N SER A 7 -12.05 -4.28 -29.51
CA SER A 7 -10.89 -4.09 -28.63
C SER A 7 -10.51 -2.61 -28.53
N PRO A 8 -10.30 -2.03 -27.34
CA PRO A 8 -9.72 -0.70 -27.23
C PRO A 8 -8.19 -0.74 -27.42
N SER A 9 -7.69 0.32 -28.05
CA SER A 9 -6.30 0.60 -28.42
C SER A 9 -5.30 0.42 -27.26
N THR A 10 -4.20 -0.27 -27.57
CA THR A 10 -3.02 -0.50 -26.74
C THR A 10 -2.10 0.73 -26.72
N ASP A 11 -2.49 1.76 -25.97
CA ASP A 11 -1.58 2.88 -25.60
C ASP A 11 -1.35 2.93 -24.08
N LEU A 12 -1.19 1.76 -23.46
CA LEU A 12 -0.75 1.61 -22.07
C LEU A 12 0.66 1.03 -22.07
N ILE A 13 1.64 1.93 -22.13
CA ILE A 13 3.07 1.65 -21.98
C ILE A 13 3.29 0.76 -20.74
N GLY A 14 3.66 -0.50 -20.96
CA GLY A 14 4.52 -1.30 -20.08
C GLY A 14 3.92 -2.02 -18.86
N TRP A 15 2.59 -2.20 -18.75
CA TRP A 15 2.00 -2.85 -17.56
C TRP A 15 1.63 -4.33 -17.74
N GLU A 16 1.62 -4.88 -18.96
CA GLU A 16 1.32 -6.30 -19.22
C GLU A 16 2.45 -7.26 -18.80
N GLU A 17 3.68 -6.77 -18.60
CA GLU A 17 4.83 -7.61 -18.19
C GLU A 17 4.86 -7.92 -16.67
N VAL A 18 3.88 -7.42 -15.91
CA VAL A 18 3.89 -7.40 -14.44
C VAL A 18 3.47 -8.71 -13.79
N SER A 19 2.67 -9.55 -14.46
CA SER A 19 2.18 -10.81 -13.88
C SER A 19 3.25 -11.91 -13.84
N GLU A 20 4.16 -11.97 -14.83
CA GLU A 20 5.13 -13.06 -14.93
C GLU A 20 6.45 -12.81 -14.18
N LYS A 21 7.00 -11.58 -14.23
CA LYS A 21 8.33 -11.30 -13.64
C LYS A 21 8.34 -11.13 -12.12
N SER A 22 7.21 -10.76 -11.50
CA SER A 22 7.15 -10.55 -10.04
C SER A 22 7.14 -11.86 -9.25
N LEU A 23 6.73 -12.98 -9.88
CA LEU A 23 6.67 -14.30 -9.26
C LEU A 23 7.97 -15.10 -9.44
N SER A 24 8.74 -14.87 -10.52
CA SER A 24 9.93 -15.68 -10.83
C SER A 24 11.24 -15.17 -10.19
N ALA A 25 11.27 -13.93 -9.68
CA ALA A 25 12.51 -13.30 -9.20
C ALA A 25 12.90 -13.66 -7.75
N TYR A 26 12.10 -14.45 -7.03
CA TYR A 26 12.35 -14.84 -5.64
C TYR A 26 12.39 -16.37 -5.47
N GLY A 27 13.15 -17.03 -6.35
CA GLY A 27 13.59 -18.41 -6.14
C GLY A 27 14.88 -18.42 -5.32
N ASP A 28 14.85 -19.17 -4.22
CA ASP A 28 16.01 -19.71 -3.50
C ASP A 28 16.75 -18.80 -2.51
N ASP A 29 16.09 -18.45 -1.41
CA ASP A 29 16.78 -18.10 -0.15
C ASP A 29 16.12 -18.86 1.03
N GLY A 30 16.46 -20.14 1.15
CA GLY A 30 16.77 -20.85 2.41
C GLY A 30 15.85 -20.77 3.66
N GLY A 31 14.62 -20.26 3.58
CA GLY A 31 13.69 -20.16 4.71
C GLY A 31 12.42 -20.97 4.48
N GLY A 32 12.32 -22.14 5.10
CA GLY A 32 11.20 -23.09 4.96
C GLY A 32 9.85 -22.59 5.50
N GLY A 33 9.24 -21.61 4.83
CA GLY A 33 7.80 -21.37 4.84
C GLY A 33 7.27 -21.73 3.46
N GLY A 34 6.53 -22.82 3.34
CA GLY A 34 5.98 -23.27 2.05
C GLY A 34 5.26 -22.12 1.36
N PHE A 35 5.67 -21.83 0.12
CA PHE A 35 4.98 -20.87 -0.73
C PHE A 35 3.58 -21.43 -1.03
N ASP A 36 2.60 -21.00 -0.25
CA ASP A 36 1.22 -21.30 -0.52
C ASP A 36 0.74 -20.42 -1.69
N ALA A 37 0.85 -20.96 -2.90
CA ALA A 37 0.31 -20.36 -4.11
C ALA A 37 -1.20 -20.04 -4.02
N SER A 38 -1.90 -20.52 -2.97
CA SER A 38 -3.31 -20.19 -2.70
C SER A 38 -3.53 -18.77 -2.16
N SER A 39 -2.45 -18.04 -1.86
CA SER A 39 -2.48 -16.74 -1.18
C SER A 39 -1.99 -15.56 -2.04
N VAL A 40 -2.04 -15.69 -3.37
CA VAL A 40 -1.64 -14.63 -4.31
C VAL A 40 -2.82 -13.68 -4.58
N ILE A 41 -2.54 -12.38 -4.65
CA ILE A 41 -3.47 -11.34 -5.12
C ILE A 41 -2.85 -10.69 -6.35
N GLU A 42 -3.67 -10.43 -7.37
CA GLU A 42 -3.32 -9.58 -8.49
C GLU A 42 -4.09 -8.27 -8.42
N TYR A 43 -3.44 -7.17 -8.80
CA TYR A 43 -4.08 -5.86 -8.85
C TYR A 43 -4.17 -5.39 -10.29
N GLN A 44 -5.39 -5.10 -10.73
CA GLN A 44 -5.65 -4.69 -12.10
C GLN A 44 -6.12 -3.24 -12.14
N PRO A 45 -5.64 -2.42 -13.09
CA PRO A 45 -6.15 -1.08 -13.30
C PRO A 45 -7.64 -1.12 -13.65
N VAL A 46 -8.45 -0.37 -12.92
CA VAL A 46 -9.86 -0.19 -13.26
C VAL A 46 -9.93 0.94 -14.28
N CYS A 47 -10.46 0.66 -15.47
CA CYS A 47 -10.65 1.67 -16.51
C CYS A 47 -11.69 2.69 -16.04
N THR A 48 -11.23 3.76 -15.40
CA THR A 48 -12.04 4.94 -15.11
C THR A 48 -11.78 5.98 -16.19
N THR A 49 -12.76 6.86 -16.45
CA THR A 49 -12.57 8.03 -17.32
C THR A 49 -11.30 8.74 -16.88
N ALA A 50 -10.28 8.70 -17.74
CA ALA A 50 -8.89 8.93 -17.37
C ALA A 50 -8.67 10.37 -16.86
N SER A 51 -8.72 10.55 -15.54
CA SER A 51 -8.08 11.71 -14.93
C SER A 51 -6.58 11.43 -14.82
N SER A 52 -5.76 12.35 -15.30
CA SER A 52 -4.30 12.25 -15.20
C SER A 52 -3.80 12.23 -13.74
N SER A 53 -4.62 12.67 -12.78
CA SER A 53 -4.27 12.80 -11.36
C SER A 53 -4.60 11.57 -10.51
N THR A 54 -5.15 10.50 -11.08
CA THR A 54 -5.58 9.32 -10.31
C THR A 54 -5.23 8.01 -11.00
N LYS A 55 -4.92 6.97 -10.22
CA LYS A 55 -4.78 5.58 -10.69
C LYS A 55 -5.65 4.68 -9.81
N HIS A 56 -6.63 4.01 -10.42
CA HIS A 56 -7.58 3.14 -9.73
C HIS A 56 -7.22 1.68 -9.96
N PHE A 57 -7.23 0.88 -8.90
CA PHE A 57 -6.93 -0.55 -8.92
C PHE A 57 -7.97 -1.36 -8.18
N ALA A 58 -8.21 -2.58 -8.64
CA ALA A 58 -9.02 -3.59 -7.97
C ALA A 58 -8.20 -4.86 -7.76
N ALA A 59 -8.42 -5.54 -6.63
CA ALA A 59 -7.73 -6.77 -6.27
C ALA A 59 -8.53 -8.01 -6.68
N TYR A 60 -7.85 -9.00 -7.27
CA TYR A 60 -8.43 -10.25 -7.75
C TYR A 60 -7.63 -11.47 -7.30
N ASP A 61 -8.32 -12.60 -7.16
CA ASP A 61 -7.67 -13.91 -7.05
C ASP A 61 -7.31 -14.38 -8.47
N PRO A 62 -6.01 -14.50 -8.83
CA PRO A 62 -5.61 -14.84 -10.19
C PRO A 62 -6.05 -16.24 -10.64
N ARG A 63 -6.39 -17.13 -9.69
CA ARG A 63 -6.81 -18.51 -10.00
C ARG A 63 -8.27 -18.58 -10.42
N THR A 64 -9.11 -17.73 -9.81
CA THR A 64 -10.57 -17.75 -10.03
C THR A 64 -11.03 -16.56 -10.86
N GLY A 65 -10.20 -15.54 -11.04
CA GLY A 65 -10.57 -14.25 -11.63
C GLY A 65 -11.58 -13.47 -10.79
N SER A 66 -11.88 -13.93 -9.57
CA SER A 66 -12.91 -13.31 -8.72
C SER A 66 -12.32 -12.15 -7.92
N PRO A 67 -13.09 -11.07 -7.67
CA PRO A 67 -12.63 -9.97 -6.82
C PRO A 67 -12.32 -10.45 -5.40
N ILE A 68 -11.24 -9.93 -4.83
CA ILE A 68 -10.90 -10.14 -3.41
C ILE A 68 -11.74 -9.17 -2.57
N SER A 69 -12.41 -9.67 -1.52
CA SER A 69 -13.14 -8.79 -0.60
C SER A 69 -12.22 -8.03 0.34
N VAL A 70 -12.67 -6.90 0.89
CA VAL A 70 -11.90 -6.08 1.84
C VAL A 70 -11.42 -6.89 3.03
N ARG A 71 -12.28 -7.76 3.59
CA ARG A 71 -11.91 -8.64 4.69
C ARG A 71 -10.78 -9.58 4.30
N ARG A 72 -10.90 -10.27 3.15
CA ARG A 72 -9.88 -11.21 2.68
C ARG A 72 -8.57 -10.50 2.37
N TRP A 73 -8.62 -9.33 1.75
CA TRP A 73 -7.44 -8.49 1.50
C TRP A 73 -6.73 -8.13 2.81
N THR A 74 -7.48 -7.71 3.83
CA THR A 74 -6.93 -7.37 5.15
C THR A 74 -6.27 -8.57 5.83
N GLU A 75 -6.94 -9.74 5.80
CA GLU A 75 -6.39 -10.99 6.34
C GLU A 75 -5.08 -11.40 5.64
N LEU A 76 -5.02 -11.23 4.32
CA LEU A 76 -3.82 -11.50 3.53
C LEU A 76 -2.70 -10.49 3.81
N MET A 77 -3.00 -9.19 3.89
CA MET A 77 -2.03 -8.15 4.22
C MET A 77 -1.39 -8.38 5.60
N LEU A 78 -2.14 -8.90 6.57
CA LEU A 78 -1.61 -9.22 7.90
C LEU A 78 -0.67 -10.43 7.87
N ASN A 79 -1.04 -11.49 7.15
CA ASN A 79 -0.39 -12.79 7.29
C ASN A 79 0.53 -13.18 6.12
N ASN A 80 0.50 -12.46 5.01
CA ASN A 80 1.24 -12.80 3.81
C ASN A 80 2.20 -11.68 3.40
N TRP A 81 3.50 -11.97 3.49
CA TRP A 81 4.58 -11.07 3.10
C TRP A 81 4.54 -10.70 1.60
N PHE A 82 4.34 -11.68 0.72
CA PHE A 82 4.33 -11.45 -0.73
C PHE A 82 3.21 -10.50 -1.14
N VAL A 83 2.04 -10.59 -0.50
CA VAL A 83 0.92 -9.67 -0.75
C VAL A 83 1.28 -8.23 -0.34
N ARG A 84 1.96 -8.05 0.80
CA ARG A 84 2.44 -6.73 1.24
C ARG A 84 3.46 -6.14 0.28
N GLU A 85 4.46 -6.92 -0.12
CA GLU A 85 5.49 -6.47 -1.06
C GLU A 85 4.88 -6.12 -2.42
N GLY A 86 3.99 -6.96 -2.95
CA GLY A 86 3.29 -6.65 -4.21
C GLY A 86 2.49 -5.34 -4.14
N PHE A 87 1.81 -5.09 -3.02
CA PHE A 87 1.11 -3.82 -2.79
C PHE A 87 2.07 -2.62 -2.73
N ILE A 88 3.19 -2.76 -2.02
CA ILE A 88 4.22 -1.71 -1.92
C ILE A 88 4.83 -1.40 -3.29
N GLU A 89 5.09 -2.43 -4.11
CA GLU A 89 5.64 -2.25 -5.46
C GLU A 89 4.69 -1.48 -6.37
N ILE A 90 3.37 -1.68 -6.24
CA ILE A 90 2.39 -0.88 -6.99
C ILE A 90 2.48 0.60 -6.63
N ILE A 91 2.59 0.91 -5.35
CA ILE A 91 2.73 2.30 -4.90
C ILE A 91 4.07 2.89 -5.38
N LYS A 92 5.18 2.14 -5.29
CA LYS A 92 6.50 2.61 -5.75
C LYS A 92 6.55 2.87 -7.26
N ARG A 93 5.85 2.07 -8.06
CA ARG A 93 5.78 2.22 -9.52
C ARG A 93 4.78 3.29 -9.96
N CYS A 94 4.00 3.85 -9.04
CA CYS A 94 3.13 4.97 -9.33
C CYS A 94 3.98 6.16 -9.84
N PRO A 95 3.57 6.84 -10.93
CA PRO A 95 4.36 7.94 -11.50
C PRO A 95 4.38 9.20 -10.62
N PHE A 96 3.55 9.26 -9.58
CA PHE A 96 3.39 10.41 -8.71
C PHE A 96 4.51 10.48 -7.66
N LYS A 97 4.98 11.70 -7.34
CA LYS A 97 6.05 11.91 -6.35
C LYS A 97 5.58 11.74 -4.90
N ALA A 98 4.29 11.91 -4.67
CA ALA A 98 3.60 11.63 -3.42
C ALA A 98 2.15 11.31 -3.75
N VAL A 99 1.51 10.47 -2.94
CA VAL A 99 0.15 10.00 -3.18
C VAL A 99 -0.71 10.07 -1.94
N TYR A 100 -2.00 10.30 -2.12
CA TYR A 100 -3.01 9.81 -1.18
C TYR A 100 -3.41 8.40 -1.60
N PHE A 101 -3.45 7.50 -0.62
CA PHE A 101 -4.02 6.17 -0.77
C PHE A 101 -5.45 6.20 -0.23
N GLU A 102 -6.42 6.02 -1.11
CA GLU A 102 -7.84 6.06 -0.76
C GLU A 102 -8.50 4.71 -1.05
N THR A 103 -9.38 4.29 -0.16
CA THR A 103 -10.21 3.10 -0.33
C THR A 103 -11.68 3.49 -0.18
N ARG A 104 -12.58 2.63 -0.68
CA ARG A 104 -14.01 2.83 -0.45
C ARG A 104 -14.32 2.69 1.04
N GLY A 105 -15.17 3.57 1.56
CA GLY A 105 -15.67 3.47 2.93
C GLY A 105 -16.34 2.11 3.16
N VAL A 106 -15.93 1.42 4.22
CA VAL A 106 -16.36 0.07 4.54
C VAL A 106 -16.73 0.00 6.03
N ASN A 107 -17.71 -0.84 6.37
CA ASN A 107 -18.00 -1.19 7.76
C ASN A 107 -17.88 -2.71 7.95
N GLY A 108 -17.88 -3.16 9.20
CA GLY A 108 -17.70 -4.58 9.53
C GLY A 108 -18.75 -5.53 8.94
N LEU A 109 -19.96 -5.01 8.62
CA LEU A 109 -21.03 -5.81 8.03
C LEU A 109 -20.78 -6.07 6.53
N VAL A 110 -20.32 -5.06 5.79
CA VAL A 110 -20.13 -5.16 4.33
C VAL A 110 -18.72 -5.62 3.92
N ALA A 111 -17.73 -5.57 4.83
CA ALA A 111 -16.34 -5.89 4.51
C ALA A 111 -16.12 -7.31 3.96
N ARG A 112 -17.01 -8.26 4.29
CA ARG A 112 -16.90 -9.66 3.84
C ARG A 112 -17.17 -9.80 2.34
N ASP A 113 -18.11 -9.00 1.82
CA ASP A 113 -18.64 -9.16 0.46
C ASP A 113 -18.24 -8.01 -0.47
N GLN A 114 -17.85 -6.87 0.09
CA GLN A 114 -17.38 -5.70 -0.67
C GLN A 114 -16.02 -5.99 -1.32
N PRO A 115 -15.88 -5.89 -2.65
CA PRO A 115 -14.58 -5.98 -3.32
C PRO A 115 -13.62 -4.89 -2.83
N PHE A 116 -12.34 -5.26 -2.71
CA PHE A 116 -11.28 -4.34 -2.38
C PHE A 116 -10.82 -3.58 -3.64
N GLU A 117 -10.98 -2.26 -3.56
CA GLU A 117 -10.60 -1.29 -4.58
C GLU A 117 -9.88 -0.13 -3.91
N PHE A 118 -8.90 0.45 -4.59
CA PHE A 118 -8.19 1.62 -4.09
C PHE A 118 -7.74 2.57 -5.19
N VAL A 119 -7.62 3.84 -4.84
CA VAL A 119 -7.15 4.90 -5.73
C VAL A 119 -5.87 5.51 -5.17
N LEU A 120 -4.87 5.65 -6.03
CA LEU A 120 -3.72 6.51 -5.80
C LEU A 120 -4.00 7.86 -6.43
N VAL A 121 -4.09 8.90 -5.60
CA VAL A 121 -4.34 10.29 -6.03
C VAL A 121 -3.03 11.07 -5.96
N ASP A 122 -2.67 11.76 -7.04
CA ASP A 122 -1.48 12.62 -7.08
C ASP A 122 -1.58 13.71 -6.01
N ALA A 123 -0.55 13.81 -5.16
CA ALA A 123 -0.49 14.71 -4.02
C ALA A 123 0.77 15.58 -4.05
N PRO A 124 0.94 16.46 -5.05
CA PRO A 124 2.16 17.27 -5.20
C PRO A 124 2.40 18.20 -4.01
N GLU A 125 1.33 18.66 -3.35
CA GLU A 125 1.44 19.46 -2.12
C GLU A 125 2.16 18.71 -0.99
N LEU A 126 1.92 17.40 -0.85
CA LEU A 126 2.54 16.58 0.18
C LEU A 126 4.04 16.43 -0.09
N HIS A 127 4.41 16.23 -1.35
CA HIS A 127 5.82 16.19 -1.77
C HIS A 127 6.53 17.52 -1.44
N ARG A 128 5.91 18.66 -1.76
CA ARG A 128 6.48 19.98 -1.45
C ARG A 128 6.60 20.22 0.05
N ARG A 129 5.58 19.92 0.84
CA ARG A 129 5.63 20.11 2.31
C ARG A 129 6.73 19.26 2.94
N ASN A 130 6.94 18.04 2.46
CA ASN A 130 8.01 17.18 2.97
C ASN A 130 9.42 17.77 2.76
N GLN A 131 9.63 18.62 1.75
CA GLN A 131 10.92 19.29 1.53
C GLN A 131 11.24 20.34 2.61
N TYR A 132 10.22 20.84 3.30
CA TYR A 132 10.34 21.87 4.35
C TYR A 132 9.94 21.36 5.73
N ALA A 133 9.57 20.09 5.84
CA ALA A 133 9.18 19.49 7.11
C ALA A 133 10.41 19.37 8.02
N ASP A 134 10.32 19.91 9.23
CA ASP A 134 11.35 19.75 10.23
C ASP A 134 11.38 18.28 10.70
N GLN A 135 12.46 17.59 10.31
CA GLN A 135 12.71 16.19 10.63
C GLN A 135 12.91 15.95 12.13
N SER A 136 13.20 16.99 12.91
CA SER A 136 13.46 16.91 14.35
C SER A 136 12.23 17.19 15.21
N SER A 137 11.08 17.58 14.62
CA SER A 137 9.89 18.03 15.35
C SER A 137 9.37 17.01 16.39
N PHE A 138 9.61 15.72 16.17
CA PHE A 138 9.21 14.66 17.11
C PHE A 138 10.36 14.09 17.96
N ALA A 139 11.62 14.46 17.67
CA ALA A 139 12.80 13.92 18.35
C ALA A 139 12.75 14.16 19.87
N SER A 140 12.27 15.33 20.28
CA SER A 140 12.15 15.69 21.70
C SER A 140 11.15 14.81 22.47
N HIS A 141 10.22 14.13 21.79
CA HIS A 141 9.25 13.26 22.44
C HIS A 141 9.85 11.89 22.80
N PHE A 142 10.76 11.35 21.98
CA PHE A 142 11.27 9.99 22.17
C PHE A 142 12.09 9.80 23.47
N GLY A 143 12.70 10.87 24.01
CA GLY A 143 13.46 10.83 25.26
C GLY A 143 12.63 10.99 26.55
N LYS A 144 11.34 11.35 26.46
CA LYS A 144 10.55 11.81 27.62
C LYS A 144 9.84 10.71 28.41
N ASN A 145 9.76 9.48 27.89
CA ASN A 145 9.02 8.40 28.54
C ASN A 145 9.86 7.12 28.66
N PRO A 146 10.57 6.90 29.78
CA PRO A 146 11.39 5.69 29.98
C PRO A 146 10.56 4.42 30.23
N ALA A 147 9.25 4.53 30.51
CA ALA A 147 8.44 3.39 30.93
C ALA A 147 8.07 2.42 29.79
N ASN A 148 8.01 2.90 28.54
CA ASN A 148 7.78 2.06 27.37
C ASN A 148 8.95 2.19 26.37
N PRO A 149 9.77 1.14 26.16
CA PRO A 149 10.91 1.21 25.25
C PRO A 149 10.53 1.17 23.77
N HIS A 150 9.29 0.85 23.42
CA HIS A 150 8.86 0.63 22.03
C HIS A 150 8.00 1.75 21.45
N ALA A 151 7.33 2.54 22.28
CA ALA A 151 6.44 3.60 21.82
C ALA A 151 6.47 4.81 22.75
N VAL A 152 6.11 5.98 22.22
CA VAL A 152 5.86 7.20 22.96
C VAL A 152 4.46 7.71 22.62
N SER A 153 3.76 8.27 23.61
CA SER A 153 2.54 9.03 23.39
C SER A 153 2.77 10.51 23.65
N PHE A 154 2.18 11.36 22.82
CA PHE A 154 2.20 12.81 23.01
C PHE A 154 0.96 13.43 22.38
N VAL A 155 0.59 14.59 22.90
CA VAL A 155 -0.54 15.37 22.40
C VAL A 155 -0.18 15.96 21.03
N ASN A 156 -1.08 15.90 20.06
CA ASN A 156 -0.87 16.51 18.74
C ASN A 156 -0.78 18.05 18.82
N LEU A 157 -0.39 18.70 17.72
CA LEU A 157 -0.20 20.16 17.69
C LEU A 157 -1.47 20.96 18.08
N GLY A 158 -2.66 20.45 17.70
CA GLY A 158 -3.96 21.06 18.03
C GLY A 158 -4.44 20.78 19.46
N ARG A 159 -3.78 19.86 20.17
CA ARG A 159 -4.15 19.37 21.50
C ARG A 159 -5.53 18.75 21.65
N ASP A 160 -6.10 18.30 20.56
CA ASP A 160 -7.40 17.62 20.49
C ASP A 160 -7.27 16.10 20.35
N ALA A 161 -6.05 15.58 20.15
CA ALA A 161 -5.78 14.15 20.07
C ALA A 161 -4.46 13.74 20.74
N THR A 162 -4.41 12.48 21.18
CA THR A 162 -3.18 11.81 21.61
C THR A 162 -2.64 10.98 20.46
N LEU A 163 -1.41 11.29 20.02
CA LEU A 163 -0.67 10.51 19.05
C LEU A 163 0.17 9.46 19.78
N VAL A 164 0.23 8.26 19.21
CA VAL A 164 1.12 7.18 19.65
C VAL A 164 2.06 6.87 18.50
N ALA A 165 3.37 7.01 18.72
CA ALA A 165 4.39 6.76 17.72
C ALA A 165 5.39 5.70 18.21
N PRO A 166 5.84 4.78 17.34
CA PRO A 166 6.91 3.86 17.68
C PRO A 166 8.20 4.64 17.95
N LYS A 167 9.00 4.17 18.92
CA LYS A 167 10.34 4.70 19.16
C LYS A 167 11.30 4.15 18.10
N PRO A 168 12.25 4.96 17.62
CA PRO A 168 13.35 4.47 16.80
C PRO A 168 14.09 3.33 17.52
N SER A 169 14.36 2.23 16.82
CA SER A 169 15.17 1.13 17.36
C SER A 169 16.63 1.56 17.46
N LEU A 170 17.24 1.39 18.63
CA LEU A 170 18.68 1.65 18.85
C LEU A 170 19.60 0.62 18.16
N ARG A 171 19.05 -0.49 17.66
CA ARG A 171 19.82 -1.54 16.95
C ARG A 171 19.85 -1.20 15.47
N GLY A 172 21.05 -0.84 15.00
CA GLY A 172 21.31 -0.13 13.75
C GLY A 172 21.03 -0.87 12.44
N ARG A 173 21.23 -0.07 11.38
CA ARG A 173 20.96 -0.26 9.94
C ARG A 173 19.53 0.04 9.50
N ASP A 174 19.18 1.32 9.59
CA ASP A 174 18.55 2.05 8.49
C ASP A 174 19.11 3.48 8.55
N ASN A 175 20.07 3.78 7.68
CA ASN A 175 20.73 5.09 7.60
C ASN A 175 19.79 6.15 6.99
N LYS A 176 18.67 6.41 7.65
CA LYS A 176 17.96 7.68 7.54
C LYS A 176 17.90 8.27 8.94
N SER A 177 19.06 8.75 9.38
CA SER A 177 19.17 9.57 10.57
C SER A 177 18.27 10.79 10.42
N PHE A 178 17.19 10.85 11.21
CA PHE A 178 16.48 12.09 11.49
C PHE A 178 17.25 12.79 12.61
N ALA A 179 18.41 13.33 12.24
CA ALA A 179 19.25 14.19 13.08
C ALA A 179 19.23 15.59 12.49
#